data_AF-A0A645BKQ9-F1
#
_entry.id   AF-A0A645BKQ9-F1
#
_cell.length_a   1.000
_cell.length_b   1.000
_cell.length_c   1.000
_cell.angle_alpha   90.00
_cell.angle_beta   90.00
_cell.angle_gamma   90.00
#
_symmetry.space_group_name_H-M   'P 1'
#
loop_
_entity.id
_entity.type
_entity.pdbx_description
1 polymer ?
#
loop_
_entity_poly.entity_id
_entity_poly.type
_entity_poly.pdbx_seq_one_letter_code
_entity_poly.pdbx_strand_id
1 'polypeptide(L)'
;MKKLLFIFAIILGLSSCSNRQYMTYSAGKDNVSYILLIAQGDKLENVVVNVDDKSHTVEKVFKAKAARRTVPVVVTPGKHKVSVFYQNEMLYSGEIYVGLQETKKIDIKYYIK
;
A
#
# COMPACT_ATOMS: atom_id res chain seq x y z
N MET A 1 8.34 -48.76 13.79
CA MET A 1 9.02 -47.53 13.31
C MET A 1 8.23 -46.76 12.24
N LYS A 2 7.41 -47.41 11.37
CA LYS A 2 6.58 -46.70 10.36
C LYS A 2 5.52 -45.73 10.92
N LYS A 3 4.96 -46.00 12.11
CA LYS A 3 3.98 -45.12 12.77
C LYS A 3 4.57 -43.77 13.19
N LEU A 4 5.88 -43.72 13.49
CA LEU A 4 6.56 -42.48 13.88
C LEU A 4 6.76 -41.54 12.68
N LEU A 5 7.03 -42.10 11.49
CA LEU A 5 7.14 -41.36 10.24
C LEU A 5 5.82 -40.68 9.84
N PHE A 6 4.69 -41.33 10.09
CA PHE A 6 3.37 -40.75 9.81
C PHE A 6 3.06 -39.54 10.71
N ILE A 7 3.43 -39.61 11.99
CA ILE A 7 3.23 -38.51 12.94
C ILE A 7 4.10 -37.30 12.56
N PHE A 8 5.34 -37.54 12.13
CA PHE A 8 6.24 -36.48 11.69
C PHE A 8 5.75 -35.77 10.42
N ALA A 9 5.14 -36.51 9.48
CA ALA A 9 4.57 -35.94 8.26
C ALA A 9 3.36 -35.03 8.54
N ILE A 10 2.53 -35.37 9.54
CA ILE A 10 1.35 -34.56 9.93
C ILE A 10 1.78 -33.23 10.56
N ILE A 11 2.82 -33.26 11.41
CA ILE A 11 3.32 -32.05 12.09
C ILE A 11 3.91 -31.05 11.09
N LEU A 12 4.65 -31.52 10.08
CA LEU A 12 5.21 -30.66 9.03
C LEU A 12 4.14 -30.03 8.12
N GLY A 13 2.99 -30.70 7.94
CA GLY A 13 1.88 -30.19 7.14
C GLY A 13 1.14 -29.00 7.78
N LEU A 14 1.17 -28.88 9.11
CA LEU A 14 0.43 -27.85 9.85
C LEU A 14 1.17 -26.50 9.96
N SER A 15 2.47 -26.46 9.67
CA SER A 15 3.30 -25.23 9.73
C SER A 15 3.24 -24.33 8.48
N SER A 16 2.44 -24.69 7.46
CA SER A 16 2.35 -23.92 6.21
C SER A 16 1.39 -22.73 6.25
N CYS A 17 0.62 -22.54 7.33
CA CYS A 17 -0.28 -21.39 7.45
C CYS A 17 0.51 -20.13 7.87
N SER A 18 1.13 -19.46 6.89
CA SER A 18 1.77 -18.16 7.07
C SER A 18 0.71 -17.09 7.40
N ASN A 19 0.63 -16.68 8.67
CA ASN A 19 -0.18 -15.54 9.14
C ASN A 19 0.30 -14.15 8.64
N ARG A 20 1.11 -14.09 7.57
CA ARG A 20 1.54 -12.82 6.94
C ARG A 20 0.64 -12.39 5.79
N GLN A 21 -0.61 -12.86 5.77
CA GLN A 21 -1.63 -12.27 4.93
C GLN A 21 -2.31 -11.17 5.73
N TYR A 22 -2.37 -9.96 5.17
CA TYR A 22 -3.14 -8.87 5.74
C TYR A 22 -4.54 -9.39 6.06
N MET A 23 -4.86 -9.51 7.35
CA MET A 23 -6.21 -9.86 7.76
C MET A 23 -7.14 -8.76 7.26
N THR A 24 -8.06 -9.11 6.37
CA THR A 24 -9.17 -8.26 5.97
C THR A 24 -10.08 -8.14 7.19
N TYR A 25 -9.79 -7.18 8.07
CA TYR A 25 -10.62 -6.87 9.21
C TYR A 25 -11.84 -6.09 8.70
N SER A 26 -12.94 -6.79 8.45
CA SER A 26 -14.21 -6.20 8.01
C SER A 26 -15.02 -5.70 9.21
N ALA A 27 -14.39 -4.92 10.10
CA ALA A 27 -15.16 -4.01 10.93
C ALA A 27 -15.40 -2.76 10.10
N GLY A 28 -16.65 -2.31 10.01
CA GLY A 28 -16.97 -1.03 9.37
C GLY A 28 -16.09 0.06 9.97
N LYS A 29 -15.05 0.47 9.23
CA LYS A 29 -14.45 1.78 9.46
C LYS A 29 -15.34 2.72 8.70
N ASP A 30 -16.21 3.40 9.43
CA ASP A 30 -17.39 4.05 8.87
C ASP A 30 -17.08 5.31 8.05
N ASN A 31 -15.81 5.73 7.92
CA ASN A 31 -15.47 6.91 7.13
C ASN A 31 -14.01 6.98 6.69
N VAL A 32 -13.47 5.90 6.10
CA VAL A 32 -12.09 5.88 5.61
C VAL A 32 -12.00 5.51 4.14
N SER A 33 -11.03 6.12 3.48
CA SER A 33 -10.63 5.89 2.10
C SER A 33 -9.09 5.87 2.03
N TYR A 34 -8.55 5.42 0.90
CA TYR A 34 -7.12 5.17 0.78
C TYR A 34 -6.56 5.77 -0.51
N ILE A 35 -5.35 6.30 -0.42
CA ILE A 35 -4.54 6.68 -1.58
C ILE A 35 -3.34 5.76 -1.63
N LEU A 36 -3.17 5.04 -2.74
CA LEU A 36 -2.07 4.12 -2.95
C LEU A 36 -1.16 4.63 -4.08
N LEU A 37 0.09 4.88 -3.74
CA LEU A 37 1.10 5.26 -4.72
C LEU A 37 1.70 4.04 -5.41
N ILE A 38 1.92 4.14 -6.72
CA ILE A 38 2.52 3.09 -7.54
C ILE A 38 3.66 3.70 -8.35
N ALA A 39 4.87 3.14 -8.22
CA ALA A 39 6.00 3.56 -9.03
C ALA A 39 5.93 2.90 -10.42
N GLN A 40 6.04 3.68 -11.50
CA GLN A 40 6.18 3.14 -12.87
C GLN A 40 7.63 2.80 -13.23
N GLY A 41 8.59 3.46 -12.57
CA GLY A 41 10.03 3.16 -12.65
C GLY A 41 10.49 2.39 -11.43
N ASP A 42 11.72 2.66 -10.99
CA ASP A 42 12.28 2.03 -9.80
C ASP A 42 11.53 2.36 -8.52
N LYS A 43 11.74 1.52 -7.51
CA LYS A 43 11.15 1.71 -6.19
C LYS A 43 11.66 3.05 -5.64
N LEU A 44 10.74 3.87 -5.17
CA LEU A 44 11.05 5.17 -4.56
C LEU A 44 10.99 5.04 -3.03
N GLU A 45 11.87 5.75 -2.35
CA GLU A 45 11.92 5.80 -0.88
C GLU A 45 11.67 7.22 -0.37
N ASN A 46 10.97 7.36 0.76
CA ASN A 46 10.67 8.67 1.37
C ASN A 46 9.92 9.63 0.42
N VAL A 47 8.85 9.13 -0.21
CA VAL A 47 7.98 9.97 -1.05
C VAL A 47 7.06 10.77 -0.14
N VAL A 48 6.98 12.08 -0.36
CA VAL A 48 6.10 12.99 0.39
C VAL A 48 4.79 13.18 -0.37
N VAL A 49 3.68 12.97 0.31
CA VAL A 49 2.33 13.13 -0.24
C VAL A 49 1.62 14.18 0.58
N ASN A 50 1.24 15.29 -0.04
CA ASN A 50 0.38 16.27 0.59
C ASN A 50 -1.06 16.00 0.18
N VAL A 51 -1.96 15.93 1.15
CA VAL A 51 -3.41 15.79 0.97
C VAL A 51 -4.07 16.90 1.77
N ASP A 52 -4.80 17.80 1.10
CA ASP A 52 -5.50 18.94 1.72
C ASP A 52 -4.65 19.66 2.78
N ASP A 53 -3.45 20.08 2.37
CA ASP A 53 -2.47 20.81 3.19
C ASP A 53 -1.83 20.00 4.34
N LYS A 54 -2.09 18.68 4.43
CA LYS A 54 -1.41 17.77 5.36
C LYS A 54 -0.37 16.93 4.63
N SER A 55 0.87 16.97 5.12
CA SER A 55 1.96 16.16 4.60
C SER A 55 2.01 14.77 5.24
N HIS A 56 2.16 13.76 4.39
CA HIS A 56 2.35 12.37 4.75
C HIS A 56 3.64 11.86 4.11
N THR A 57 4.42 11.06 4.83
CA THR A 57 5.62 10.43 4.26
C THR A 57 5.34 8.95 4.02
N VAL A 58 5.52 8.52 2.78
CA VAL A 58 5.43 7.10 2.38
C VAL A 58 6.85 6.58 2.23
N GLU A 59 7.29 5.76 3.18
CA GLU A 59 8.66 5.27 3.25
C GLU A 59 9.11 4.53 1.99
N LYS A 60 8.22 3.70 1.41
CA LYS A 60 8.56 2.82 0.28
C LYS A 60 7.39 2.75 -0.69
N VAL A 61 7.60 3.24 -1.91
CA VAL A 61 6.65 3.14 -3.02
C VAL A 61 7.14 2.10 -4.00
N PHE A 62 6.38 1.01 -4.13
CA PHE A 62 6.75 -0.13 -4.97
C PHE A 62 6.14 -0.06 -6.37
N LYS A 63 6.74 -0.82 -7.31
CA LYS A 63 6.19 -1.11 -8.64
C LYS A 63 4.82 -1.79 -8.55
N ALA A 64 4.01 -1.69 -9.60
CA ALA A 64 2.67 -2.30 -9.69
C ALA A 64 2.61 -3.76 -9.21
N LYS A 65 3.59 -4.60 -9.57
CA LYS A 65 3.69 -6.01 -9.16
C LYS A 65 3.78 -6.20 -7.63
N ALA A 66 4.36 -5.24 -6.92
CA ALA A 66 4.56 -5.26 -5.47
C ALA A 66 3.80 -4.13 -4.75
N ALA A 67 2.84 -3.48 -5.40
CA ALA A 67 2.10 -2.33 -4.86
C ALA A 67 1.36 -2.63 -3.55
N ARG A 68 1.00 -3.90 -3.30
CA ARG A 68 0.41 -4.37 -2.03
C ARG A 68 1.34 -4.18 -0.82
N ARG A 69 2.64 -3.93 -1.03
CA ARG A 69 3.63 -3.65 0.01
C ARG A 69 3.77 -2.16 0.30
N THR A 70 3.25 -1.28 -0.56
CA THR A 70 3.20 0.16 -0.31
C THR A 70 2.15 0.43 0.76
N VAL A 71 2.51 1.18 1.80
CA VAL A 71 1.57 1.61 2.83
C VAL A 71 0.68 2.72 2.24
N PRO A 72 -0.65 2.56 2.19
CA PRO A 72 -1.53 3.58 1.67
C PRO A 72 -1.66 4.76 2.64
N VAL A 73 -1.87 5.96 2.10
CA VAL A 73 -2.27 7.13 2.88
C VAL A 73 -3.76 7.02 3.17
N VAL A 74 -4.13 7.13 4.45
CA VAL A 74 -5.53 7.06 4.89
C VAL A 74 -6.12 8.46 4.84
N VAL A 75 -7.26 8.60 4.17
CA VAL A 75 -7.97 9.86 3.99
C VAL A 75 -9.46 9.66 4.28
N THR A 76 -10.20 10.74 4.44
CA THR A 76 -11.67 10.67 4.43
C THR A 76 -12.17 10.40 3.01
N PRO A 77 -13.39 9.90 2.81
CA PRO A 77 -14.04 9.90 1.52
C PRO A 77 -14.32 11.33 1.05
N GLY A 78 -14.30 11.55 -0.27
CA GLY A 78 -14.64 12.82 -0.89
C GLY A 78 -13.59 13.33 -1.85
N LYS A 79 -13.59 14.66 -2.04
CA LYS A 79 -12.69 15.38 -2.93
C LYS A 79 -11.44 15.83 -2.15
N HIS A 80 -10.27 15.51 -2.69
CA HIS A 80 -8.98 15.86 -2.08
C HIS A 80 -8.05 16.51 -3.10
N LYS A 81 -7.30 17.53 -2.68
CA LYS A 81 -6.16 18.06 -3.42
C LYS A 81 -4.93 17.26 -3.03
N VAL A 82 -4.27 16.65 -4.01
CA VAL A 82 -3.13 15.77 -3.79
C VAL A 82 -1.94 16.24 -4.61
N SER A 83 -0.80 16.39 -3.94
CA SER A 83 0.48 16.61 -4.61
C SER A 83 1.52 15.65 -4.05
N VAL A 84 2.30 15.05 -4.93
CA VAL A 84 3.33 14.08 -4.59
C VAL A 84 4.70 14.65 -4.93
N PHE A 85 5.62 14.57 -3.98
CA PHE A 85 6.98 15.05 -4.09
C PHE A 85 7.97 13.92 -3.81
N TYR A 86 9.07 13.93 -4.54
CA TYR A 86 10.20 13.04 -4.33
C TYR A 86 11.48 13.85 -4.55
N GLN A 87 12.40 13.85 -3.58
CA GLN A 87 13.65 14.62 -3.67
C GLN A 87 13.44 16.09 -4.09
N ASN A 88 12.44 16.75 -3.49
CA ASN A 88 12.03 18.14 -3.79
C ASN A 88 11.48 18.37 -5.21
N GLU A 89 11.34 17.34 -6.04
CA GLU A 89 10.65 17.40 -7.34
C GLU A 89 9.19 17.01 -7.19
N MET A 90 8.29 17.80 -7.78
CA MET A 90 6.85 17.48 -7.83
C MET A 90 6.59 16.47 -8.93
N LEU A 91 6.19 15.25 -8.56
CA LEU A 91 5.92 14.16 -9.51
C LEU A 91 4.45 14.07 -9.91
N TYR A 92 3.54 14.61 -9.09
CA TYR A 92 2.11 14.63 -9.36
C TYR A 92 1.47 15.82 -8.63
N SER A 93 0.45 16.41 -9.25
CA SER A 93 -0.45 17.39 -8.62
C SER A 93 -1.81 17.31 -9.28
N GLY A 94 -2.87 17.22 -8.49
CA GLY A 94 -4.22 17.15 -9.02
C GLY A 94 -5.29 17.03 -7.94
N GLU A 95 -6.54 17.08 -8.39
CA GLU A 95 -7.70 16.79 -7.56
C GLU A 95 -8.17 15.36 -7.81
N ILE A 96 -8.42 14.63 -6.73
CA ILE A 96 -8.99 13.28 -6.79
C ILE A 96 -10.31 13.23 -6.05
N TYR A 97 -11.17 12.31 -6.49
CA TYR A 97 -12.35 11.89 -5.74
C TYR A 97 -12.17 10.44 -5.35
N VAL A 98 -12.46 10.12 -4.09
CA VAL A 98 -12.38 8.76 -3.54
C VAL A 98 -13.63 8.46 -2.72
N GLY A 99 -14.33 7.37 -3.03
CA GLY A 99 -15.50 6.92 -2.30
C GLY A 99 -15.16 6.21 -0.99
N LEU A 100 -16.19 5.89 -0.21
CA LEU A 100 -16.06 5.19 1.07
C LEU A 100 -15.40 3.81 0.86
N GLN A 101 -14.36 3.52 1.65
CA GLN A 101 -13.55 2.31 1.56
C GLN A 101 -12.90 2.06 0.19
N GLU A 102 -12.92 3.04 -0.70
CA GLU A 102 -12.23 2.95 -1.97
C GLU A 102 -10.74 3.28 -1.83
N THR A 103 -9.97 2.73 -2.76
CA THR A 103 -8.54 3.06 -2.90
C THR A 103 -8.31 3.76 -4.23
N LYS A 104 -7.91 5.03 -4.19
CA LYS A 104 -7.43 5.75 -5.36
C LYS A 104 -5.96 5.40 -5.59
N LYS A 105 -5.65 4.84 -6.76
CA LYS A 105 -4.28 4.58 -7.18
C LYS A 105 -3.72 5.79 -7.93
N ILE A 106 -2.50 6.19 -7.61
CA ILE A 106 -1.78 7.25 -8.32
C ILE A 106 -0.48 6.64 -8.85
N ASP A 107 -0.36 6.61 -10.16
CA ASP A 107 0.85 6.18 -10.84
C ASP A 107 1.85 7.34 -10.90
N ILE A 108 3.02 7.12 -10.33
CA ILE A 108 4.11 8.09 -10.28
C ILE A 108 5.17 7.66 -11.29
N LYS A 109 5.50 8.57 -12.22
CA LYS A 109 6.61 8.41 -13.15
C LYS A 109 7.80 9.20 -12.64
N TYR A 110 8.89 8.50 -12.35
CA TYR A 110 10.18 9.09 -12.05
C TYR A 110 11.25 8.29 -12.79
N TYR A 111 12.08 8.99 -13.55
CA TYR A 111 13.20 8.40 -14.28
C TYR A 111 14.48 8.83 -13.58
N ILE A 112 15.22 7.87 -13.02
CA ILE A 112 16.58 8.11 -12.53
C ILE A 112 17.42 8.47 -13.76
N LYS A 113 17.98 9.69 -13.77
CA LYS A 113 18.92 10.14 -14.81
C LYS A 113 20.28 9.49 -14.64
#